data_AF-A0A327WN82-F1
#
_entry.id   AF-A0A327WN82-F1
#
_cell.length_a   1.000
_cell.length_b   1.000
_cell.length_c   1.000
_cell.angle_alpha   90.00
_cell.angle_beta   90.00
_cell.angle_gamma   90.00
#
_symmetry.space_group_name_H-M   'P 1'
#
loop_
_entity.id
_entity.type
_entity.pdbx_description
1 polymer ?
#
loop_
_entity_poly.entity_id
_entity_poly.type
_entity_poly.pdbx_seq_one_letter_code
_entity_poly.pdbx_strand_id
1 'polypeptide(L)'
;MSWIREANQAGARLRLACDEVGISLRTYKRWYRGGKVTADKRPEAIRPEPMNKLSEYEQQVILDVCNESRFASLPPTQIVPALLDDGLYYGSESTYYRLLKQHGQLQHRGRSLAPRVAKAPETFTANGPRQVFCWDITYLPSNVRNQFFYLYMLEDLYSRPRVSNDNPFAESLFRTCKYRPEWPSAGFKSLDEAREWVLKFTRWYNYEHKHSKLRFVTPEQRHTGQDKAILAKRKAVMEAAKAQHSVRWGKRQVRNCTPGGANNP
;
A
#
# COMPACT_ATOMS: atom_id res chain seq x y z
N MET A 1 -6.94 34.79 -32.61
CA MET A 1 -5.68 35.53 -32.92
C MET A 1 -5.91 36.76 -33.81
N SER A 2 -6.93 36.79 -34.68
CA SER A 2 -7.30 38.03 -35.42
C SER A 2 -7.86 39.10 -34.48
N TRP A 3 -8.74 38.76 -33.54
CA TRP A 3 -9.36 39.71 -32.60
C TRP A 3 -8.37 40.46 -31.70
N ILE A 4 -7.28 39.80 -31.28
CA ILE A 4 -6.22 40.46 -30.49
C ILE A 4 -5.46 41.51 -31.33
N ARG A 5 -5.27 41.24 -32.63
CA ARG A 5 -4.67 42.22 -33.56
C ARG A 5 -5.61 43.36 -33.85
N GLU A 6 -6.87 43.07 -34.10
CA GLU A 6 -7.92 44.05 -34.38
C GLU A 6 -8.08 45.02 -33.19
N ALA A 7 -8.16 44.48 -31.96
CA ALA A 7 -8.17 45.30 -30.75
C ALA A 7 -6.90 46.15 -30.60
N ASN A 8 -5.73 45.59 -30.90
CA ASN A 8 -4.46 46.35 -30.83
C ASN A 8 -4.34 47.41 -31.94
N GLN A 9 -4.90 47.17 -33.13
CA GLN A 9 -4.97 48.15 -34.22
C GLN A 9 -5.99 49.26 -33.92
N ALA A 10 -7.07 48.94 -33.20
CA ALA A 10 -8.04 49.90 -32.68
C ALA A 10 -7.52 50.70 -31.46
N GLY A 11 -6.26 50.52 -31.07
CA GLY A 11 -5.60 51.30 -30.02
C GLY A 11 -5.52 50.65 -28.63
N ALA A 12 -6.07 49.45 -28.45
CA ALA A 12 -5.94 48.73 -27.19
C ALA A 12 -4.50 48.26 -26.95
N ARG A 13 -4.01 48.32 -25.70
CA ARG A 13 -2.70 47.77 -25.37
C ARG A 13 -2.72 46.25 -25.57
N LEU A 14 -1.78 45.74 -26.38
CA LEU A 14 -1.65 44.31 -26.69
C LEU A 14 -1.72 43.37 -25.48
N ARG A 15 -1.17 43.78 -24.33
CA ARG A 15 -1.24 43.01 -23.07
C ARG A 15 -2.69 42.81 -22.61
N LEU A 16 -3.49 43.87 -22.55
CA LEU A 16 -4.89 43.81 -22.12
C LEU A 16 -5.71 42.98 -23.10
N ALA A 17 -5.49 43.14 -24.40
CA ALA A 17 -6.15 42.32 -25.43
C ALA A 17 -5.77 40.82 -25.34
N CYS A 18 -4.56 40.49 -24.88
CA CYS A 18 -4.16 39.10 -24.62
C CYS A 18 -4.82 38.55 -23.34
N ASP A 19 -4.88 39.37 -22.28
CA ASP A 19 -5.45 39.00 -20.99
C ASP A 19 -6.96 38.68 -21.11
N GLU A 20 -7.73 39.44 -21.90
CA GLU A 20 -9.15 39.17 -22.20
C GLU A 20 -9.40 37.82 -22.87
N VAL A 21 -8.45 37.35 -23.68
CA VAL A 21 -8.53 36.05 -24.37
C VAL A 21 -7.93 34.92 -23.53
N GLY A 22 -7.50 35.21 -22.30
CA GLY A 22 -6.94 34.23 -21.37
C GLY A 22 -5.56 33.69 -21.77
N ILE A 23 -4.82 34.39 -22.62
CA ILE A 23 -3.47 33.99 -23.04
C ILE A 23 -2.43 35.04 -22.62
N SER A 24 -1.29 34.59 -22.11
CA SER A 24 -0.22 35.54 -21.77
C SER A 24 0.37 36.21 -23.01
N LEU A 25 0.82 37.46 -22.88
CA LEU A 25 1.58 38.18 -23.92
C LEU A 25 2.78 37.38 -24.45
N ARG A 26 3.43 36.57 -23.59
CA ARG A 26 4.54 35.69 -23.96
C ARG A 26 4.09 34.54 -24.87
N THR A 27 2.92 33.96 -24.59
CA THR A 27 2.29 32.94 -25.44
C THR A 27 1.91 33.54 -26.80
N TYR A 28 1.31 34.74 -26.80
CA TYR A 28 0.94 35.45 -28.02
C TYR A 28 2.14 35.73 -28.92
N LYS A 29 3.20 36.37 -28.39
CA LYS A 29 4.45 36.64 -29.13
C LYS A 29 5.16 35.37 -29.61
N ARG A 30 4.99 34.25 -28.91
CA ARG A 30 5.56 32.96 -29.32
C ARG A 30 4.78 32.33 -30.48
N TRP A 31 3.45 32.41 -30.44
CA TRP A 31 2.57 31.87 -31.46
C TRP A 31 2.43 32.78 -32.69
N TYR A 32 2.79 34.07 -32.58
CA TYR A 32 2.70 35.03 -33.67
C TYR A 32 4.09 35.60 -34.02
N ARG A 33 4.68 35.12 -35.13
CA ARG A 33 5.97 35.60 -35.67
C ARG A 33 5.82 35.99 -37.14
N GLY A 34 6.30 37.18 -37.50
CA GLY A 34 6.41 37.62 -38.91
C GLY A 34 5.09 37.62 -39.70
N GLY A 35 3.96 37.93 -39.05
CA GLY A 35 2.65 37.98 -39.72
C GLY A 35 1.90 36.65 -39.79
N LYS A 36 2.54 35.52 -39.43
CA LYS A 36 1.93 34.19 -39.44
C LYS A 36 1.68 33.67 -38.02
N VAL A 37 0.50 33.09 -37.81
CA VAL A 37 0.16 32.35 -36.60
C VAL A 37 0.78 30.96 -36.73
N THR A 38 1.83 30.68 -35.98
CA THR A 38 2.35 29.32 -35.78
C THR A 38 1.53 28.60 -34.72
N ALA A 39 1.08 27.38 -35.05
CA ALA A 39 0.34 26.50 -34.13
C ALA A 39 1.17 26.14 -32.88
N ASP A 40 0.50 25.71 -31.82
CA ASP A 40 1.17 25.29 -30.59
C ASP A 40 1.97 24.00 -30.85
N LYS A 41 3.30 24.10 -30.86
CA LYS A 41 4.21 22.97 -31.06
C LYS A 41 4.48 22.15 -29.80
N ARG A 42 3.85 22.49 -28.66
CA ARG A 42 3.96 21.73 -27.40
C ARG A 42 3.53 20.26 -27.50
N PRO A 43 2.50 19.89 -28.28
CA PRO A 43 2.14 18.49 -28.53
C PRO A 43 3.18 17.76 -29.38
N GLU A 44 3.80 18.46 -30.33
CA GLU A 44 4.81 17.93 -31.25
C GLU A 44 6.24 17.95 -30.69
N ALA A 45 6.42 18.50 -29.48
CA ALA A 45 7.73 18.57 -28.85
C ALA A 45 8.21 17.15 -28.52
N ILE A 46 9.31 16.74 -29.14
CA ILE A 46 10.02 15.50 -28.80
C ILE A 46 10.51 15.64 -27.35
N ARG A 47 9.88 14.90 -26.44
CA ARG A 47 10.30 14.84 -25.03
C ARG A 47 11.28 13.68 -24.90
N PRO A 48 12.55 13.93 -24.52
CA PRO A 48 13.48 12.84 -24.28
C PRO A 48 12.95 11.94 -23.15
N GLU A 49 13.22 10.65 -23.28
CA GLU A 49 12.87 9.67 -22.25
C GLU A 49 13.55 10.04 -20.93
N PRO A 50 12.82 9.99 -19.80
CA PRO A 50 13.37 10.42 -18.54
C PRO A 50 14.42 9.41 -18.06
N MET A 51 15.57 9.90 -17.58
CA MET A 51 16.71 9.07 -17.15
C MET A 51 16.39 8.03 -16.05
N ASN A 52 15.29 8.23 -15.32
CA ASN A 52 14.86 7.33 -14.25
C ASN A 52 13.86 6.26 -14.72
N LYS A 53 13.58 6.17 -16.03
CA LYS A 53 12.74 5.11 -16.60
C LYS A 53 13.41 3.75 -16.43
N LEU A 54 12.61 2.74 -16.10
CA LEU A 54 13.08 1.35 -16.08
C LEU A 54 13.33 0.87 -17.50
N SER A 55 14.41 0.15 -17.72
CA SER A 55 14.66 -0.52 -18.99
C SER A 55 13.58 -1.58 -19.25
N GLU A 56 13.41 -1.97 -20.51
CA GLU A 56 12.46 -3.04 -20.88
C GLU A 56 12.81 -4.36 -20.17
N TYR A 57 14.10 -4.65 -20.02
CA TYR A 57 14.57 -5.81 -19.25
C TYR A 57 14.13 -5.76 -17.79
N GLU A 58 14.33 -4.63 -17.10
CA GLU A 58 13.92 -4.50 -15.69
C GLU A 58 12.41 -4.58 -15.51
N GLN A 59 11.64 -4.06 -16.49
CA GLN A 59 10.18 -4.18 -16.48
C GLN A 59 9.77 -5.65 -16.63
N GLN A 60 10.41 -6.39 -17.54
CA GLN A 60 10.14 -7.80 -17.74
C GLN A 60 10.46 -8.61 -16.47
N VAL A 61 11.60 -8.36 -15.82
CA VAL A 61 11.95 -9.01 -14.55
C VAL A 61 10.86 -8.78 -13.48
N ILE A 62 10.32 -7.57 -13.36
CA ILE A 62 9.24 -7.29 -12.41
C ILE A 62 7.98 -8.10 -12.77
N LEU A 63 7.63 -8.19 -14.05
CA LEU A 63 6.47 -8.96 -14.50
C LEU A 63 6.66 -10.45 -14.26
N ASP A 64 7.83 -10.99 -14.57
CA ASP A 64 8.16 -12.41 -14.37
C ASP A 64 8.03 -12.76 -12.88
N VAL A 65 8.63 -11.95 -12.00
CA VAL A 65 8.52 -12.11 -10.54
C VAL A 65 7.08 -12.04 -10.05
N CYS A 66 6.24 -11.16 -10.62
CA CYS A 66 4.82 -11.13 -10.25
C CYS A 66 4.05 -12.38 -10.68
N ASN A 67 4.48 -13.04 -11.75
CA ASN A 67 3.84 -14.22 -12.32
C ASN A 67 4.44 -15.55 -11.84
N GLU A 68 5.54 -15.51 -11.08
CA GLU A 68 6.08 -16.68 -10.38
C GLU A 68 5.02 -17.35 -9.49
N SER A 69 5.05 -18.68 -9.40
CA SER A 69 4.06 -19.46 -8.64
C SER A 69 3.94 -19.03 -7.17
N ARG A 70 5.06 -18.63 -6.54
CA ARG A 70 5.11 -18.13 -5.16
C ARG A 70 4.37 -16.79 -4.98
N PHE A 71 4.30 -15.96 -6.01
CA PHE A 71 3.80 -14.58 -5.95
C PHE A 71 2.52 -14.33 -6.75
N ALA A 72 2.13 -15.23 -7.65
CA ALA A 72 1.00 -15.07 -8.58
C ALA A 72 -0.33 -14.71 -7.91
N SER A 73 -0.54 -15.15 -6.66
CA SER A 73 -1.77 -14.84 -5.89
C SER A 73 -1.61 -13.71 -4.88
N LEU A 74 -0.43 -13.09 -4.77
CA LEU A 74 -0.12 -12.07 -3.77
C LEU A 74 -0.14 -10.66 -4.38
N PRO A 75 -0.60 -9.65 -3.64
CA PRO A 75 -0.53 -8.27 -4.09
C PRO A 75 0.92 -7.75 -4.02
N PRO A 76 1.28 -6.72 -4.82
CA PRO A 76 2.61 -6.08 -4.75
C PRO A 76 3.03 -5.62 -3.35
N THR A 77 2.06 -5.29 -2.49
CA THR A 77 2.29 -4.92 -1.09
C THR A 77 2.87 -6.07 -0.25
N GLN A 78 2.68 -7.33 -0.63
CA GLN A 78 3.29 -8.50 0.01
C GLN A 78 4.53 -9.00 -0.74
N ILE A 79 4.53 -8.89 -2.08
CA ILE A 79 5.65 -9.32 -2.93
C ILE A 79 6.92 -8.52 -2.59
N VAL A 80 6.83 -7.18 -2.55
CA VAL A 80 8.01 -6.33 -2.33
C VAL A 80 8.68 -6.61 -0.97
N PRO A 81 7.97 -6.70 0.17
CA PRO A 81 8.56 -7.13 1.43
C PRO A 81 9.21 -8.52 1.39
N ALA A 82 8.61 -9.49 0.68
CA ALA A 82 9.18 -10.82 0.55
C ALA A 82 10.49 -10.80 -0.25
N LEU A 83 10.56 -10.04 -1.35
CA LEU A 83 11.80 -9.85 -2.10
C LEU A 83 12.87 -9.16 -1.27
N LEU A 84 12.49 -8.16 -0.46
CA LEU A 84 13.42 -7.50 0.45
C LEU A 84 13.94 -8.43 1.54
N ASP A 85 13.11 -9.39 2.01
CA ASP A 85 13.56 -10.46 2.92
C ASP A 85 14.61 -11.35 2.24
N ASP A 86 14.46 -11.59 0.93
CA ASP A 86 15.38 -12.36 0.08
C ASP A 86 16.62 -11.54 -0.36
N GLY A 87 16.67 -10.24 -0.06
CA GLY A 87 17.78 -9.35 -0.43
C GLY A 87 17.65 -8.70 -1.81
N LEU A 88 16.50 -8.82 -2.47
CA LEU A 88 16.24 -8.34 -3.82
C LEU A 88 15.37 -7.08 -3.81
N TYR A 89 15.64 -6.14 -4.72
CA TYR A 89 14.83 -4.95 -4.92
C TYR A 89 14.81 -4.47 -6.37
N TYR A 90 13.66 -4.64 -7.04
CA TYR A 90 13.46 -4.20 -8.42
C TYR A 90 12.70 -2.87 -8.53
N GLY A 91 12.04 -2.43 -7.45
CA GLY A 91 11.33 -1.16 -7.42
C GLY A 91 10.33 -1.00 -6.28
N SER A 92 9.72 0.18 -6.21
CA SER A 92 8.69 0.49 -5.21
C SER A 92 7.38 -0.23 -5.51
N GLU A 93 6.51 -0.41 -4.50
CA GLU A 93 5.16 -0.95 -4.69
C GLU A 93 4.38 -0.19 -5.77
N SER A 94 4.49 1.14 -5.81
CA SER A 94 3.86 1.99 -6.83
C SER A 94 4.40 1.75 -8.24
N THR A 95 5.64 1.28 -8.36
CA THR A 95 6.24 0.86 -9.63
C THR A 95 5.58 -0.43 -10.12
N TYR A 96 5.46 -1.43 -9.25
CA TYR A 96 4.78 -2.69 -9.54
C TYR A 96 3.34 -2.45 -9.97
N TYR A 97 2.58 -1.67 -9.20
CA TYR A 97 1.20 -1.33 -9.56
C TYR A 97 1.10 -0.62 -10.92
N ARG A 98 2.05 0.26 -11.26
CA ARG A 98 2.04 0.95 -12.55
C ARG A 98 2.28 -0.01 -13.71
N LEU A 99 3.24 -0.93 -13.58
CA LEU A 99 3.54 -1.93 -14.60
C LEU A 99 2.40 -2.92 -14.77
N LEU A 100 1.88 -3.48 -13.68
CA LEU A 100 0.73 -4.38 -13.75
C LEU A 100 -0.51 -3.69 -14.36
N LYS A 101 -0.72 -2.39 -14.08
CA LYS A 101 -1.79 -1.61 -14.73
C LYS A 101 -1.55 -1.49 -16.24
N GLN A 102 -0.33 -1.17 -16.65
CA GLN A 102 0.04 -1.00 -18.06
C GLN A 102 -0.13 -2.31 -18.86
N HIS A 103 0.14 -3.46 -18.24
CA HIS A 103 -0.01 -4.78 -18.86
C HIS A 103 -1.38 -5.44 -18.61
N GLY A 104 -2.36 -4.72 -18.04
CA GLY A 104 -3.70 -5.25 -17.81
C GLY A 104 -3.79 -6.39 -16.78
N GLN A 105 -2.76 -6.59 -15.96
CA GLN A 105 -2.68 -7.65 -14.95
C GLN A 105 -3.26 -7.25 -13.58
N LEU A 106 -3.83 -6.04 -13.47
CA LEU A 106 -4.60 -5.63 -12.29
C LEU A 106 -6.08 -5.89 -12.51
N GLN A 107 -6.63 -6.83 -11.75
CA GLN A 107 -8.07 -7.04 -11.63
C GLN A 107 -8.54 -6.59 -10.24
N HIS A 108 -9.63 -5.82 -10.20
CA HIS A 108 -10.18 -5.36 -8.92
C HIS A 108 -10.79 -6.56 -8.18
N ARG A 109 -10.14 -7.03 -7.11
CA ARG A 109 -10.71 -8.08 -6.26
C ARG A 109 -11.76 -7.47 -5.32
N GLY A 110 -13.03 -7.53 -5.76
CA GLY A 110 -14.21 -7.33 -4.92
C GLY A 110 -14.63 -5.88 -4.63
N ARG A 111 -15.80 -5.76 -3.99
CA ARG A 111 -16.40 -4.50 -3.52
C ARG A 111 -15.72 -4.09 -2.20
N SER A 112 -14.72 -3.23 -2.27
CA SER A 112 -14.20 -2.55 -1.08
C SER A 112 -15.12 -1.40 -0.71
N LEU A 113 -15.66 -1.42 0.51
CA LEU A 113 -16.36 -0.26 1.07
C LEU A 113 -15.36 0.88 1.25
N ALA A 114 -15.79 2.11 0.99
CA ALA A 114 -14.97 3.30 1.23
C ALA A 114 -14.51 3.34 2.70
N PRO A 115 -13.25 3.65 3.00
CA PRO A 115 -12.76 3.76 4.36
C PRO A 115 -13.57 4.80 5.14
N ARG A 116 -14.14 4.43 6.29
CA ARG A 116 -14.74 5.39 7.23
C ARG A 116 -13.65 5.94 8.13
N VAL A 117 -13.60 7.26 8.29
CA VAL A 117 -12.71 7.91 9.25
C VAL A 117 -13.31 7.72 10.64
N ALA A 118 -12.70 6.87 11.46
CA ALA A 118 -13.07 6.70 12.85
C ALA A 118 -12.22 7.61 13.75
N LYS A 119 -12.82 8.16 14.82
CA LYS A 119 -12.11 8.88 15.87
C LYS A 119 -11.14 7.92 16.56
N ALA A 120 -9.89 8.34 16.80
CA ALA A 120 -8.95 7.56 17.58
C ALA A 120 -9.40 7.58 19.06
N PRO A 121 -9.59 6.43 19.72
CA PRO A 121 -9.91 6.40 21.14
C PRO A 121 -8.65 6.65 21.96
N GLU A 122 -8.88 6.95 23.23
CA GLU A 122 -7.89 6.85 24.27
C GLU A 122 -7.55 5.37 24.47
N THR A 123 -6.37 4.97 24.01
CA THR A 123 -5.92 3.57 24.02
C THR A 123 -4.90 3.38 25.13
N PHE A 124 -4.92 2.22 25.80
CA PHE A 124 -3.80 1.78 26.63
C PHE A 124 -2.51 1.68 25.80
N THR A 125 -1.35 1.85 26.43
CA THR A 125 -0.07 1.88 25.71
C THR A 125 0.83 0.74 26.19
N ALA A 126 1.33 -0.08 25.28
CA ALA A 126 2.29 -1.15 25.58
C ALA A 126 3.62 -0.88 24.87
N ASN A 127 4.70 -0.70 25.63
CA ASN A 127 6.04 -0.46 25.09
C ASN A 127 6.84 -1.76 24.86
N GLY A 128 6.29 -2.90 25.29
CA GLY A 128 6.88 -4.21 25.11
C GLY A 128 5.85 -5.34 25.19
N PRO A 129 6.25 -6.57 24.84
CA PRO A 129 5.38 -7.72 24.86
C PRO A 129 4.86 -8.04 26.26
N ARG A 130 3.66 -8.62 26.35
CA ARG A 130 3.03 -9.11 27.61
C ARG A 130 2.74 -8.03 28.65
N GLN A 131 2.64 -6.76 28.25
CA GLN A 131 2.30 -5.66 29.16
C GLN A 131 0.80 -5.41 29.26
N VAL A 132 0.11 -5.48 28.12
CA VAL A 132 -1.33 -5.27 28.04
C VAL A 132 -1.91 -6.32 27.12
N PHE A 133 -2.90 -7.05 27.62
CA PHE A 133 -3.65 -8.02 26.84
C PHE A 133 -5.04 -7.46 26.56
N CYS A 134 -5.49 -7.60 25.33
CA CYS A 134 -6.87 -7.39 24.96
C CYS A 134 -7.52 -8.75 24.77
N TRP A 135 -8.77 -8.89 25.19
CA TRP A 135 -9.52 -10.11 24.99
C TRP A 135 -10.94 -9.80 24.53
N ASP A 136 -11.52 -10.72 23.79
CA ASP A 136 -12.92 -10.64 23.38
C ASP A 136 -13.47 -12.06 23.12
N ILE A 137 -14.79 -12.18 23.02
CA ILE A 137 -15.51 -13.43 22.86
C ILE A 137 -16.34 -13.39 21.57
N THR A 138 -16.26 -14.45 20.77
CA THR A 138 -17.21 -14.69 19.67
C THR A 138 -17.83 -16.08 19.79
N TYR A 139 -19.02 -16.21 19.22
CA TYR A 139 -19.62 -17.51 18.94
C TYR A 139 -18.90 -18.20 17.78
N LEU A 140 -18.68 -19.50 17.91
CA LEU A 140 -18.35 -20.39 16.81
C LEU A 140 -19.61 -21.12 16.34
N PRO A 141 -19.78 -21.34 15.02
CA PRO A 141 -20.93 -22.05 14.50
C PRO A 141 -20.89 -23.50 14.99
N SER A 142 -22.04 -24.00 15.45
CA SER A 142 -22.22 -25.39 15.89
C SER A 142 -23.26 -26.06 15.01
N ASN A 143 -23.00 -27.31 14.62
CA ASN A 143 -23.99 -28.14 13.92
C ASN A 143 -24.76 -29.06 14.87
N VAL A 144 -24.45 -29.02 16.17
CA VAL A 144 -25.10 -29.85 17.19
C VAL A 144 -26.18 -29.02 17.90
N ARG A 145 -27.42 -29.50 17.86
CA ARG A 145 -28.56 -28.83 18.49
C ARG A 145 -28.30 -28.64 19.98
N ASN A 146 -28.53 -27.42 20.48
CA ASN A 146 -28.33 -27.00 21.86
C ASN A 146 -26.87 -27.03 22.37
N GLN A 147 -25.87 -27.12 21.50
CA GLN A 147 -24.47 -26.90 21.88
C GLN A 147 -23.96 -25.59 21.27
N PHE A 148 -23.38 -24.75 22.11
CA PHE A 148 -22.81 -23.47 21.72
C PHE A 148 -21.33 -23.43 22.11
N PHE A 149 -20.48 -23.07 21.15
CA PHE A 149 -19.05 -22.94 21.37
C PHE A 149 -18.68 -21.47 21.46
N TYR A 150 -18.07 -21.09 22.58
CA TYR A 150 -17.58 -19.74 22.85
C TYR A 150 -16.07 -19.71 22.65
N LEU A 151 -15.60 -18.89 21.71
CA LEU A 151 -14.18 -18.65 21.50
C LEU A 151 -13.76 -17.41 22.29
N TYR A 152 -13.05 -17.64 23.38
CA TYR A 152 -12.31 -16.61 24.11
C TYR A 152 -10.96 -16.42 23.43
N MET A 153 -10.67 -15.20 22.99
CA MET A 153 -9.36 -14.89 22.41
C MET A 153 -8.65 -13.81 23.21
N LEU A 154 -7.35 -14.01 23.41
CA LEU A 154 -6.46 -13.05 24.03
C LEU A 154 -5.35 -12.67 23.05
N GLU A 155 -5.07 -11.38 22.91
CA GLU A 155 -4.03 -10.84 22.04
C GLU A 155 -3.17 -9.83 22.80
N ASP A 156 -1.86 -9.86 22.55
CA ASP A 156 -0.90 -8.90 23.10
C ASP A 156 -0.93 -7.59 22.32
N LEU A 157 -1.24 -6.49 23.02
CA LEU A 157 -1.36 -5.14 22.46
C LEU A 157 -0.09 -4.68 21.72
N TYR A 158 1.09 -5.12 22.16
CA TYR A 158 2.35 -4.73 21.52
C TYR A 158 2.59 -5.43 20.17
N SER A 159 2.06 -6.65 20.04
CA SER A 159 2.31 -7.55 18.93
C SER A 159 1.26 -7.44 17.83
N ARG A 160 0.19 -6.67 18.06
CA ARG A 160 -0.97 -6.57 17.17
C ARG A 160 -0.85 -5.48 16.08
N PRO A 161 -1.50 -5.66 14.92
CA PRO A 161 -1.62 -4.61 13.90
C PRO A 161 -2.58 -3.48 14.34
N ARG A 162 -2.12 -2.21 14.35
CA ARG A 162 -2.90 -1.04 14.81
C ARG A 162 -4.23 -0.83 14.07
N VAL A 163 -5.41 -1.12 14.63
CA VAL A 163 -6.68 -0.50 14.15
C VAL A 163 -7.06 0.73 14.97
N SER A 164 -8.03 1.49 14.47
CA SER A 164 -8.32 2.84 14.94
C SER A 164 -9.15 2.88 16.21
N ASN A 165 -9.57 1.75 16.82
CA ASN A 165 -10.53 1.80 17.92
C ASN A 165 -10.62 0.49 18.77
N ASP A 166 -10.73 0.55 20.11
CA ASP A 166 -10.55 -0.59 21.07
C ASP A 166 -11.54 -1.76 20.93
N ASN A 167 -12.77 -1.48 20.50
CA ASN A 167 -13.78 -2.50 20.23
C ASN A 167 -13.63 -3.12 18.79
N PRO A 168 -13.31 -2.34 17.75
CA PRO A 168 -12.97 -2.85 16.41
C PRO A 168 -11.74 -3.75 16.23
N PHE A 169 -10.87 -3.94 17.25
CA PHE A 169 -9.69 -4.80 17.11
C PHE A 169 -10.06 -6.28 17.07
N ALA A 170 -10.83 -6.73 18.07
CA ALA A 170 -11.36 -8.07 18.08
C ALA A 170 -12.24 -8.32 16.85
N GLU A 171 -12.98 -7.31 16.40
CA GLU A 171 -13.76 -7.39 15.16
C GLU A 171 -12.87 -7.62 13.92
N SER A 172 -11.71 -6.95 13.82
CA SER A 172 -10.76 -7.17 12.72
C SER A 172 -10.12 -8.56 12.76
N LEU A 173 -9.79 -9.05 13.96
CA LEU A 173 -9.23 -10.38 14.13
C LEU A 173 -10.29 -11.45 13.86
N PHE A 174 -11.52 -11.29 14.36
CA PHE A 174 -12.63 -12.20 14.08
C PHE A 174 -13.02 -12.18 12.62
N ARG A 175 -12.91 -11.03 11.95
CA ARG A 175 -13.04 -10.94 10.50
C ARG A 175 -11.95 -11.76 9.81
N THR A 176 -10.70 -11.68 10.26
CA THR A 176 -9.59 -12.48 9.69
C THR A 176 -9.83 -13.98 9.90
N CYS A 177 -10.35 -14.36 11.07
CA CYS A 177 -10.75 -15.72 11.40
C CYS A 177 -11.89 -16.24 10.50
N LYS A 178 -12.98 -15.47 10.37
CA LYS A 178 -14.21 -15.87 9.65
C LYS A 178 -14.12 -15.79 8.13
N TYR A 179 -13.22 -14.97 7.57
CA TYR A 179 -13.06 -14.82 6.12
C TYR A 179 -11.99 -15.75 5.53
N ARG A 180 -11.36 -16.59 6.36
CA ARG A 180 -10.43 -17.61 5.84
C ARG A 180 -11.20 -18.67 5.03
N PRO A 181 -10.63 -19.16 3.91
CA PRO A 181 -11.26 -20.21 3.10
C PRO A 181 -11.56 -21.50 3.89
N GLU A 182 -10.76 -21.81 4.91
CA GLU A 182 -10.94 -22.99 5.76
C GLU A 182 -11.96 -22.77 6.90
N TRP A 183 -12.68 -21.64 6.94
CA TRP A 183 -13.68 -21.38 7.97
C TRP A 183 -14.87 -22.37 7.85
N PRO A 184 -15.19 -23.15 8.90
CA PRO A 184 -16.23 -24.17 8.86
C PRO A 184 -17.61 -23.51 8.99
N SER A 185 -18.10 -22.99 7.87
CA SER A 185 -19.38 -22.27 7.79
C SER A 185 -20.59 -23.15 8.15
N ALA A 186 -20.47 -24.47 7.96
CA ALA A 186 -21.48 -25.45 8.36
C ALA A 186 -21.50 -25.75 9.88
N GLY A 187 -20.53 -25.24 10.63
CA GLY A 187 -20.41 -25.44 12.08
C GLY A 187 -19.59 -26.66 12.48
N PHE A 188 -19.07 -26.62 13.70
CA PHE A 188 -18.28 -27.68 14.33
C PHE A 188 -19.18 -28.79 14.91
N LYS A 189 -18.73 -30.04 14.83
CA LYS A 189 -19.41 -31.25 15.35
C LYS A 189 -19.10 -31.54 16.81
N SER A 190 -17.97 -31.04 17.31
CA SER A 190 -17.54 -31.24 18.69
C SER A 190 -16.66 -30.10 19.15
N LEU A 191 -16.48 -30.02 20.48
CA LEU A 191 -15.55 -29.09 21.09
C LEU A 191 -14.09 -29.34 20.64
N ASP A 192 -13.73 -30.60 20.39
CA ASP A 192 -12.37 -30.97 20.01
C ASP A 192 -12.05 -30.55 18.57
N GLU A 193 -13.00 -30.70 17.63
CA GLU A 193 -12.86 -30.18 16.27
C GLU A 193 -12.71 -28.65 16.26
N ALA A 194 -13.49 -27.97 17.11
CA ALA A 194 -13.38 -26.52 17.29
C ALA A 194 -11.99 -26.12 17.84
N ARG A 195 -11.48 -26.84 18.84
CA ARG A 195 -10.15 -26.59 19.42
C ARG A 195 -9.03 -26.81 18.41
N GLU A 196 -9.07 -27.92 17.67
CA GLU A 196 -8.05 -28.23 16.66
C GLU A 196 -7.99 -27.14 15.58
N TRP A 197 -9.16 -26.72 15.08
CA TRP A 197 -9.24 -25.65 14.10
C TRP A 197 -8.72 -24.32 14.65
N VAL A 198 -9.13 -23.93 15.86
CA VAL A 198 -8.68 -22.69 16.51
C VAL A 198 -7.17 -22.71 16.74
N LEU A 199 -6.60 -23.85 17.17
CA LEU A 199 -5.15 -23.99 17.32
C LEU A 199 -4.40 -23.82 15.99
N LYS A 200 -4.91 -24.42 14.91
CA LYS A 200 -4.34 -24.24 13.56
C LYS A 200 -4.42 -22.77 13.14
N PHE A 201 -5.54 -22.11 13.39
CA PHE A 201 -5.71 -20.68 13.11
C PHE A 201 -4.73 -19.81 13.89
N THR A 202 -4.60 -20.01 15.20
CA THR A 202 -3.69 -19.21 16.05
C THR A 202 -2.24 -19.39 15.64
N ARG A 203 -1.81 -20.61 15.29
CA ARG A 203 -0.47 -20.86 14.76
C ARG A 203 -0.23 -20.10 13.47
N TRP A 204 -1.13 -20.22 12.51
CA TRP A 204 -1.03 -19.49 11.25
C TRP A 204 -1.00 -17.97 11.45
N TYR A 205 -1.88 -17.43 12.31
CA TYR A 205 -1.94 -15.99 12.59
C TYR A 205 -0.61 -15.48 13.17
N ASN A 206 -0.04 -16.17 14.16
CA ASN A 206 1.17 -15.73 14.84
C ASN A 206 2.45 -15.94 14.03
N TYR A 207 2.55 -17.05 13.28
CA TYR A 207 3.81 -17.49 12.68
C TYR A 207 3.88 -17.31 11.16
N GLU A 208 2.76 -17.17 10.46
CA GLU A 208 2.73 -17.10 8.99
C GLU A 208 2.09 -15.81 8.47
N HIS A 209 1.03 -15.32 9.12
CA HIS A 209 0.27 -14.18 8.63
C HIS A 209 1.02 -12.84 8.86
N LYS A 210 1.60 -12.32 7.78
CA LYS A 210 2.26 -11.00 7.79
C LYS A 210 1.24 -9.87 7.68
N HIS A 211 1.26 -8.94 8.63
CA HIS A 211 0.30 -7.83 8.66
C HIS A 211 0.91 -6.54 8.10
N SER A 212 0.17 -5.87 7.21
CA SER A 212 0.62 -4.60 6.59
C SER A 212 0.92 -3.50 7.61
N LYS A 213 0.13 -3.42 8.70
CA LYS A 213 0.34 -2.42 9.76
C LYS A 213 1.52 -2.73 10.69
N LEU A 214 1.97 -3.99 10.70
CA LEU A 214 3.26 -4.39 11.27
C LEU A 214 4.37 -4.31 10.21
N ARG A 215 4.14 -3.65 9.06
CA ARG A 215 5.10 -3.58 7.94
C ARG A 215 5.48 -4.97 7.42
N PHE A 216 4.51 -5.88 7.37
CA PHE A 216 4.65 -7.24 6.86
C PHE A 216 5.70 -8.07 7.62
N VAL A 217 5.68 -7.98 8.95
CA VAL A 217 6.20 -9.02 9.86
C VAL A 217 5.01 -9.74 10.51
N THR A 218 5.28 -10.91 11.09
CA THR A 218 4.26 -11.66 11.84
C THR A 218 4.12 -11.15 13.27
N PRO A 219 2.98 -11.41 13.96
CA PRO A 219 2.82 -11.06 15.36
C PRO A 219 3.91 -11.66 16.24
N GLU A 220 4.34 -12.90 15.99
CA GLU A 220 5.42 -13.53 16.75
C GLU A 220 6.77 -12.82 16.54
N GLN A 221 7.11 -12.47 15.29
CA GLN A 221 8.35 -11.74 15.00
C GLN A 221 8.38 -10.39 15.70
N ARG A 222 7.22 -9.74 15.85
CA ARG A 222 7.07 -8.53 16.63
C ARG A 222 7.20 -8.79 18.13
N HIS A 223 6.50 -9.80 18.65
CA HIS A 223 6.51 -10.18 20.07
C HIS A 223 7.93 -10.48 20.57
N THR A 224 8.70 -11.20 19.77
CA THR A 224 10.08 -11.61 20.07
C THR A 224 11.13 -10.55 19.72
N GLY A 225 10.73 -9.44 19.09
CA GLY A 225 11.63 -8.33 18.69
C GLY A 225 12.50 -8.61 17.46
N GLN A 226 12.28 -9.74 16.77
CA GLN A 226 12.97 -10.08 15.51
C GLN A 226 12.63 -9.11 14.37
N ASP A 227 11.49 -8.45 14.45
CA ASP A 227 11.03 -7.42 13.52
C ASP A 227 12.06 -6.31 13.30
N LYS A 228 12.79 -5.89 14.34
CA LYS A 228 13.87 -4.89 14.24
C LYS A 228 14.94 -5.30 13.23
N ALA A 229 15.43 -6.53 13.33
CA ALA A 229 16.46 -7.06 12.45
C ALA A 229 15.95 -7.24 11.02
N ILE A 230 14.73 -7.77 10.87
CA ILE A 230 14.08 -7.94 9.56
C ILE A 230 13.95 -6.59 8.86
N LEU A 231 13.39 -5.59 9.54
CA LEU A 231 13.16 -4.29 8.94
C LEU A 231 14.47 -3.53 8.67
N ALA A 232 15.50 -3.69 9.52
CA ALA A 232 16.83 -3.16 9.26
C ALA A 232 17.46 -3.78 8.00
N LYS A 233 17.35 -5.11 7.82
CA LYS A 233 17.79 -5.80 6.60
C LYS A 233 17.09 -5.23 5.36
N ARG A 234 15.76 -5.12 5.39
CA ARG A 234 14.98 -4.56 4.28
C ARG A 234 15.41 -3.12 3.94
N LYS A 235 15.68 -2.31 4.97
CA LYS A 235 16.18 -0.93 4.79
C LYS A 235 17.53 -0.92 4.06
N ALA A 236 18.47 -1.75 4.50
CA ALA A 236 19.81 -1.83 3.91
C ALA A 236 19.76 -2.22 2.43
N VAL A 237 18.90 -3.18 2.05
CA VAL A 237 18.69 -3.57 0.64
C VAL A 237 18.21 -2.39 -0.20
N MET A 238 17.22 -1.63 0.29
CA MET A 238 16.74 -0.44 -0.41
C MET A 238 17.78 0.68 -0.49
N GLU A 239 18.63 0.83 0.54
CA GLU A 239 19.72 1.81 0.53
C GLU A 239 20.82 1.43 -0.47
N ALA A 240 21.16 0.14 -0.57
CA ALA A 240 22.09 -0.37 -1.59
C ALA A 240 21.54 -0.12 -3.01
N ALA A 241 20.26 -0.43 -3.25
CA ALA A 241 19.62 -0.15 -4.53
C ALA A 241 19.56 1.36 -4.84
N LYS A 242 19.36 2.20 -3.83
CA LYS A 242 19.42 3.66 -3.97
C LYS A 242 20.82 4.15 -4.31
N ALA A 243 21.87 3.56 -3.74
CA ALA A 243 23.25 3.91 -4.07
C ALA A 243 23.59 3.59 -5.53
N GLN A 244 23.14 2.43 -6.02
CA GLN A 244 23.35 2.00 -7.41
C GLN A 244 22.56 2.86 -8.42
N HIS A 245 21.33 3.26 -8.07
CA HIS A 245 20.45 4.02 -8.96
C HIS A 245 19.93 5.32 -8.34
N SER A 246 20.84 6.18 -7.89
CA SER A 246 20.53 7.41 -7.15
C SER A 246 19.56 8.35 -7.88
N VAL A 247 19.65 8.43 -9.21
CA VAL A 247 18.77 9.23 -10.08
C VAL A 247 17.28 8.84 -9.92
N ARG A 248 16.97 7.57 -9.61
CA ARG A 248 15.59 7.09 -9.44
C ARG A 248 14.93 7.60 -8.16
N TRP A 249 15.72 7.77 -7.09
CA TRP A 249 15.24 8.32 -5.83
C TRP A 249 15.30 9.85 -5.78
N GLY A 250 16.26 10.46 -6.46
CA GLY A 250 16.57 11.87 -6.31
C GLY A 250 16.82 12.20 -4.84
N LYS A 251 16.13 13.22 -4.30
CA LYS A 251 16.25 13.63 -2.89
C LYS A 251 15.44 12.78 -1.91
N ARG A 252 14.66 11.79 -2.38
CA ARG A 252 13.75 11.01 -1.52
C ARG A 252 14.53 10.04 -0.63
N GLN A 253 14.07 9.88 0.60
CA GLN A 253 14.56 8.82 1.49
C GLN A 253 13.96 7.47 1.07
N VAL A 254 14.61 6.37 1.48
CA VAL A 254 14.04 5.03 1.32
C VAL A 254 12.79 4.88 2.19
N ARG A 255 11.96 3.88 1.89
CA ARG A 255 10.73 3.64 2.66
C ARG A 255 11.07 3.52 4.14
N ASN A 256 10.22 4.09 4.98
CA ASN A 256 10.37 3.92 6.42
C ASN A 256 10.33 2.42 6.77
N CYS A 257 11.35 1.95 7.47
CA CYS A 257 11.50 0.58 7.99
C CYS A 257 11.75 0.56 9.50
N THR A 258 11.37 1.61 10.23
CA THR A 258 11.32 1.50 11.70
C THR A 258 10.16 0.61 12.13
N PRO A 259 10.30 -0.19 13.19
CA PRO A 259 9.13 -0.81 13.79
C PRO A 259 8.10 0.26 14.19
N GLY A 260 6.81 -0.01 14.00
CA GLY A 260 5.79 0.87 14.53
C GLY A 260 5.92 0.92 16.06
N GLY A 261 6.25 2.08 16.63
CA GLY A 261 6.13 2.29 18.07
C GLY A 261 4.67 2.18 18.48
N ALA A 262 4.39 1.68 19.68
CA ALA A 262 3.04 1.68 20.22
C ALA A 262 2.45 3.09 20.30
N ASN A 263 3.29 4.13 20.34
CA ASN A 263 2.97 5.51 20.02
C ASN A 263 4.21 6.19 19.47
N ASN A 264 4.13 6.74 18.26
CA ASN A 264 4.73 8.05 18.04
C ASN A 264 3.60 8.92 17.49
N PRO A 265 3.41 10.13 18.05
CA PRO A 265 2.33 11.03 17.64
C PRO A 265 2.33 11.30 16.13
#